data_AF-A0A965TWW3-F1
#
_entry.id   AF-A0A965TWW3-F1
#
_cell.length_a   1.000
_cell.length_b   1.000
_cell.length_c   1.000
_cell.angle_alpha   90.00
_cell.angle_beta   90.00
_cell.angle_gamma   90.00
#
_symmetry.space_group_name_H-M   'P 1'
#
loop_
_entity.id
_entity.type
_entity.pdbx_description
1 polymer ?
#
loop_
_entity_poly.entity_id
_entity_poly.type
_entity_poly.pdbx_seq_one_letter_code
_entity_poly.pdbx_strand_id
1 'polypeptide(L)'
;MAASSIGTLGEKALHAIVKSYIEPDPANQEIKIGSFHVDCFDGSRIHEIQTRHFHKLNAKLAKFLPQYPVTVVYPMPARKWLLWIDPQTGLVSNPRLSPKRGNPHDIFRELYRIKAHLAHPNFSLLILLIDLEEYRLLNGWSDDRKKGSHRSDRLPLALESEL
;
A
#
# COMPACT_ATOMS: atom_id res chain seq x y z
N MET A 1 -4.61 6.78 -27.03
CA MET A 1 -3.51 7.57 -26.45
C MET A 1 -4.09 8.48 -25.39
N ALA A 2 -4.11 8.01 -24.15
CA ALA A 2 -4.32 8.84 -22.98
C ALA A 2 -3.22 8.43 -22.00
N ALA A 3 -2.18 9.25 -21.90
CA ALA A 3 -1.30 9.20 -20.75
C ALA A 3 -2.17 9.65 -19.58
N SER A 4 -2.83 8.69 -18.93
CA SER A 4 -3.50 8.91 -17.66
C SER A 4 -2.45 9.46 -16.71
N SER A 5 -2.61 10.73 -16.38
CA SER A 5 -1.81 11.50 -15.45
C SER A 5 -1.57 10.69 -14.17
N ILE A 6 -0.40 10.09 -14.06
CA ILE A 6 0.12 9.57 -12.80
C ILE A 6 0.34 10.80 -11.91
N GLY A 7 -0.50 10.95 -10.87
CA GLY A 7 -0.26 11.91 -9.80
C GLY A 7 -1.28 13.05 -9.65
N THR A 8 -2.58 12.79 -9.73
CA THR A 8 -3.60 13.80 -9.36
C THR A 8 -3.88 13.92 -7.85
N LEU A 9 -3.33 13.05 -7.01
CA LEU A 9 -3.14 13.28 -5.56
C LEU A 9 -1.85 12.56 -5.17
N GLY A 10 -1.18 12.94 -4.07
CA GLY A 10 0.05 12.29 -3.59
C GLY A 10 -0.07 10.81 -3.20
N GLU A 11 -1.16 10.16 -3.59
CA GLU A 11 -1.42 8.73 -3.53
C GLU A 11 -0.48 7.99 -4.50
N LYS A 12 0.20 6.96 -4.00
CA LYS A 12 1.14 6.16 -4.80
C LYS A 12 0.37 5.14 -5.65
N ALA A 13 0.90 4.78 -6.82
CA ALA A 13 0.22 3.92 -7.79
C ALA A 13 -0.29 2.60 -7.17
N LEU A 14 0.53 1.94 -6.33
CA LEU A 14 0.10 0.74 -5.58
C LEU A 14 -1.18 0.95 -4.78
N HIS A 15 -1.33 2.10 -4.10
CA HIS A 15 -2.51 2.35 -3.27
C HIS A 15 -3.74 2.56 -4.15
N ALA A 16 -3.63 3.39 -5.19
CA ALA A 16 -4.73 3.64 -6.11
C ALA A 16 -5.21 2.35 -6.81
N ILE A 17 -4.27 1.53 -7.30
CA ILE A 17 -4.60 0.27 -7.99
C ILE A 17 -5.23 -0.74 -7.02
N VAL A 18 -4.69 -0.89 -5.80
CA VAL A 18 -5.31 -1.76 -4.79
C VAL A 18 -6.68 -1.24 -4.38
N LYS A 19 -6.87 0.08 -4.27
CA LYS A 19 -8.16 0.70 -3.96
C LYS A 19 -9.21 0.34 -5.01
N SER A 20 -8.85 0.48 -6.30
CA SER A 20 -9.73 0.07 -7.40
C SER A 20 -9.95 -1.44 -7.50
N TYR A 21 -9.01 -2.26 -7.01
CA TYR A 21 -9.19 -3.71 -6.91
C TYR A 21 -10.18 -4.10 -5.82
N ILE A 22 -10.06 -3.49 -4.64
CA ILE A 22 -10.91 -3.78 -3.48
C ILE A 22 -12.34 -3.26 -3.67
N GLU A 23 -12.47 -2.06 -4.24
CA GLU A 23 -13.76 -1.44 -4.51
C GLU A 23 -13.74 -0.83 -5.92
N PRO A 24 -14.29 -1.51 -6.93
CA PRO A 24 -14.29 -1.01 -8.30
C PRO A 24 -15.19 0.21 -8.53
N ASP A 25 -16.21 0.44 -7.70
CA ASP A 25 -17.10 1.60 -7.82
C ASP A 25 -16.45 2.85 -7.19
N PRO A 26 -16.07 3.87 -7.99
CA PRO A 26 -15.48 5.10 -7.45
C PRO A 26 -16.41 5.85 -6.49
N ALA A 27 -17.72 5.63 -6.56
CA ALA A 27 -18.68 6.24 -5.64
C ALA A 27 -18.56 5.73 -4.20
N ASN A 28 -17.88 4.60 -4.01
CA ASN A 28 -17.62 3.96 -2.71
C ASN A 28 -16.17 4.16 -2.24
N GLN A 29 -15.34 4.93 -2.96
CA GLN A 29 -13.95 5.22 -2.60
C GLN A 29 -13.81 6.59 -1.92
N GLU A 30 -12.82 6.72 -1.04
CA GLU A 30 -12.48 7.98 -0.35
C GLU A 30 -13.66 8.60 0.44
N ILE A 31 -14.46 7.75 1.08
CA ILE A 31 -15.70 8.15 1.73
C ILE A 31 -15.43 8.85 3.06
N LYS A 32 -16.06 10.00 3.27
CA LYS A 32 -16.02 10.72 4.54
C LYS A 32 -17.03 10.12 5.53
N ILE A 33 -16.53 9.56 6.63
CA ILE A 33 -17.34 9.03 7.74
C ILE A 33 -16.96 9.77 9.02
N GLY A 34 -17.87 10.63 9.48
CA GLY A 34 -17.60 11.55 10.60
C GLY A 34 -16.44 12.50 10.29
N SER A 35 -15.38 12.43 11.09
CA SER A 35 -14.18 13.28 10.95
C SER A 35 -13.06 12.66 10.11
N PHE A 36 -13.24 11.44 9.59
CA PHE A 36 -12.21 10.71 8.85
C PHE A 36 -12.64 10.44 7.40
N HIS A 37 -11.68 10.31 6.49
CA HIS A 37 -11.87 9.71 5.18
C HIS A 37 -11.37 8.27 5.23
N VAL A 38 -12.15 7.33 4.73
CA VAL A 38 -11.77 5.92 4.58
C VAL A 38 -11.50 5.59 3.12
N ASP A 39 -10.64 4.62 2.84
CA ASP A 39 -10.25 4.33 1.45
C ASP A 39 -11.41 3.73 0.65
N CYS A 40 -12.17 2.80 1.24
CA CYS A 40 -13.39 2.27 0.63
C CYS A 40 -14.50 2.03 1.69
N PHE A 41 -15.75 2.23 1.28
CA PHE A 41 -16.93 1.89 2.06
C PHE A 41 -18.13 1.56 1.17
N ASP A 42 -18.57 0.30 1.21
CA ASP A 42 -19.69 -0.23 0.40
C ASP A 42 -21.08 -0.03 1.05
N GLY A 43 -21.15 0.74 2.13
CA GLY A 43 -22.35 0.90 2.98
C GLY A 43 -22.42 -0.09 4.15
N SER A 44 -21.61 -1.14 4.15
CA SER A 44 -21.59 -2.19 5.18
C SER A 44 -20.22 -2.39 5.83
N ARG A 45 -19.13 -2.30 5.07
CA ARG A 45 -17.76 -2.61 5.51
C ARG A 45 -16.79 -1.53 5.06
N ILE A 46 -15.89 -1.17 5.98
CA ILE A 46 -14.80 -0.24 5.71
C ILE A 46 -13.56 -1.03 5.31
N HIS A 47 -12.89 -0.61 4.24
CA HIS A 47 -11.55 -1.08 3.89
C HIS A 47 -10.54 0.08 4.02
N GLU A 48 -9.42 -0.19 4.69
CA GLU A 48 -8.30 0.75 4.86
C GLU A 48 -7.02 0.11 4.33
N ILE A 49 -6.41 0.72 3.31
CA ILE A 49 -5.25 0.19 2.59
C ILE A 49 -3.99 0.80 3.18
N GLN A 50 -3.20 -0.03 3.87
CA GLN A 50 -1.99 0.45 4.53
C GLN A 50 -0.81 -0.47 4.26
N THR A 51 0.34 0.10 3.90
CA THR A 51 1.57 -0.68 3.64
C THR A 51 2.65 -0.52 4.72
N ARG A 52 2.47 0.43 5.65
CA ARG A 52 3.37 0.75 6.78
C ARG A 52 2.70 1.70 7.75
N HIS A 53 3.23 1.91 8.94
CA HIS A 53 2.72 2.92 9.89
C HIS A 53 1.29 2.65 10.39
N PHE A 54 0.95 1.40 10.72
CA PHE A 54 -0.36 1.02 11.24
C PHE A 54 -0.77 1.80 12.50
N HIS A 55 0.19 2.36 13.25
CA HIS A 55 -0.12 3.23 14.38
C HIS A 55 -1.05 4.41 14.03
N LYS A 56 -1.05 4.87 12.77
CA LYS A 56 -1.96 5.92 12.29
C LYS A 56 -3.42 5.49 12.21
N LEU A 57 -3.68 4.18 12.16
CA LEU A 57 -5.02 3.62 12.12
C LEU A 57 -5.69 3.56 13.49
N ASN A 58 -4.95 3.68 14.61
CA ASN A 58 -5.52 3.52 15.96
C ASN A 58 -6.76 4.40 16.20
N ALA A 59 -6.70 5.69 15.83
CA ALA A 59 -7.83 6.60 16.03
C ALA A 59 -9.05 6.23 15.15
N LYS A 60 -8.81 5.81 13.90
CA LYS A 60 -9.87 5.34 13.00
C LYS A 60 -10.48 4.03 13.51
N LEU A 61 -9.65 3.05 13.84
CA LEU A 61 -10.09 1.73 14.33
C LEU A 61 -10.89 1.87 15.63
N ALA A 62 -10.43 2.68 16.58
CA ALA A 62 -11.18 2.96 17.82
C ALA A 62 -12.58 3.57 17.54
N LYS A 63 -12.70 4.39 16.50
CA LYS A 63 -13.96 5.03 16.11
C LYS A 63 -14.89 4.09 15.34
N PHE A 64 -14.35 3.27 14.44
CA PHE A 64 -15.12 2.53 13.45
C PHE A 64 -15.48 1.12 13.88
N LEU A 65 -14.59 0.39 14.54
CA LEU A 65 -14.82 -1.01 14.91
C LEU A 65 -16.11 -1.22 15.74
N PRO A 66 -16.55 -0.30 16.63
CA PRO A 66 -17.82 -0.45 17.34
C PRO A 66 -19.07 -0.37 16.44
N GLN A 67 -18.94 0.17 15.22
CA GLN A 67 -20.07 0.48 14.33
C GLN A 67 -20.06 -0.34 13.04
N TYR A 68 -18.87 -0.69 12.54
CA TYR A 68 -18.69 -1.34 11.24
C TYR A 68 -17.61 -2.44 11.33
N PRO A 69 -17.77 -3.53 10.55
CA PRO A 69 -16.64 -4.33 10.09
C PRO A 69 -15.58 -3.47 9.41
N VAL A 70 -14.32 -3.61 9.83
CA VAL A 70 -13.17 -2.92 9.24
C VAL A 70 -12.13 -3.95 8.82
N THR A 71 -11.83 -3.97 7.52
CA THR A 71 -10.74 -4.76 6.96
C THR A 71 -9.54 -3.86 6.69
N VAL A 72 -8.42 -4.13 7.35
CA VAL A 72 -7.15 -3.52 6.96
C VAL A 72 -6.57 -4.33 5.81
N VAL A 73 -6.41 -3.71 4.66
CA VAL A 73 -5.80 -4.32 3.48
C VAL A 73 -4.31 -4.01 3.50
N TYR A 74 -3.48 -5.04 3.45
CA TYR A 74 -2.02 -4.94 3.50
C TYR A 74 -1.38 -5.45 2.20
N PRO A 75 -1.12 -4.54 1.23
CA PRO A 75 -0.38 -4.87 0.01
C PRO A 75 1.09 -5.14 0.32
N MET A 76 1.51 -6.39 0.14
CA MET A 76 2.87 -6.85 0.37
C MET A 76 3.52 -7.34 -0.95
N PRO A 77 4.77 -6.97 -1.26
CA PRO A 77 5.46 -7.51 -2.41
C PRO A 77 5.67 -9.02 -2.27
N ALA A 78 5.19 -9.84 -3.20
CA ALA A 78 5.52 -11.26 -3.31
C ALA A 78 6.90 -11.41 -3.97
N ARG A 79 7.01 -11.01 -5.24
CA ARG A 79 8.26 -10.69 -5.93
C ARG A 79 8.34 -9.20 -6.19
N LYS A 80 9.57 -8.70 -6.29
CA LYS A 80 9.82 -7.28 -6.53
C LYS A 80 10.95 -7.06 -7.52
N TRP A 81 10.70 -6.32 -8.59
CA TRP A 81 11.73 -5.85 -9.50
C TRP A 81 12.14 -4.43 -9.13
N LEU A 82 13.44 -4.18 -9.05
CA LEU A 82 14.01 -2.88 -8.72
C LEU A 82 14.42 -2.19 -10.03
N LEU A 83 13.90 -0.98 -10.22
CA LEU A 83 14.29 -0.08 -11.29
C LEU A 83 14.87 1.20 -10.69
N TRP A 84 15.97 1.67 -11.27
CA TRP A 84 16.69 2.85 -10.83
C TRP A 84 16.49 3.99 -11.81
N ILE A 85 16.02 5.12 -11.31
CA ILE A 85 15.83 6.36 -12.07
C ILE A 85 17.02 7.27 -11.76
N ASP A 86 17.75 7.68 -12.78
CA ASP A 86 18.70 8.79 -12.64
C ASP A 86 17.92 10.11 -12.57
N PRO A 87 18.00 10.88 -11.46
CA PRO A 87 17.17 12.06 -11.27
C PRO A 87 17.56 13.24 -12.19
N GLN A 88 18.74 13.23 -12.81
CA GLN A 88 19.20 14.30 -13.71
C GLN A 88 18.74 14.07 -15.15
N THR A 89 18.75 12.80 -15.59
CA THR A 89 18.45 12.44 -16.98
C THR A 89 17.07 11.83 -17.18
N GLY A 90 16.44 11.32 -16.11
CA GLY A 90 15.18 10.58 -16.15
C GLY A 90 15.31 9.15 -16.69
N LEU A 91 16.52 8.70 -17.04
CA LEU A 91 16.76 7.35 -17.55
C LEU A 91 16.46 6.29 -16.49
N VAL A 92 15.82 5.21 -16.92
CA VAL A 92 15.43 4.08 -16.07
C VAL A 92 16.29 2.86 -16.41
N SER A 93 16.88 2.23 -15.40
CA SER A 93 17.63 0.99 -15.58
C SER A 93 16.71 -0.18 -15.95
N ASN A 94 17.28 -1.22 -16.58
CA ASN A 94 16.58 -2.49 -16.74
C ASN A 94 16.11 -3.06 -15.38
N PRO A 95 14.94 -3.74 -15.35
CA PRO A 95 14.43 -4.35 -14.13
C PRO A 95 15.39 -5.41 -13.57
N ARG A 96 15.66 -5.36 -12.27
CA ARG A 96 16.42 -6.39 -11.56
C ARG A 96 15.59 -7.02 -10.45
N LEU A 97 15.42 -8.33 -10.47
CA LEU A 97 14.74 -9.05 -9.38
C LEU A 97 15.45 -8.82 -8.04
N SER A 98 14.68 -8.42 -7.02
CA SER A 98 15.12 -8.30 -5.64
C SER A 98 15.34 -9.69 -5.04
N PRO A 99 16.46 -9.94 -4.33
CA PRO A 99 16.63 -11.19 -3.60
C PRO A 99 15.65 -11.31 -2.43
N LYS A 100 15.19 -10.18 -1.87
CA LYS A 100 14.14 -10.18 -0.83
C LYS A 100 12.79 -10.53 -1.47
N ARG A 101 12.20 -11.62 -0.98
CA ARG A 101 10.81 -12.01 -1.24
C ARG A 101 9.89 -11.53 -0.11
N GLY A 102 8.60 -11.44 -0.42
CA GLY A 102 7.57 -11.23 0.58
C GLY A 102 7.53 -12.36 1.59
N ASN A 103 7.44 -12.00 2.86
CA ASN A 103 7.14 -12.93 3.93
C ASN A 103 5.93 -12.37 4.69
N PRO A 104 4.78 -13.05 4.74
CA PRO A 104 3.60 -12.55 5.46
C PRO A 104 3.90 -12.18 6.91
N HIS A 105 4.89 -12.82 7.53
CA HIS A 105 5.34 -12.47 8.88
C HIS A 105 5.95 -11.06 9.00
N ASP A 106 6.32 -10.39 7.90
CA ASP A 106 6.79 -8.99 7.93
C ASP A 106 5.71 -8.03 8.48
N ILE A 107 4.42 -8.41 8.39
CA ILE A 107 3.32 -7.58 8.91
C ILE A 107 3.25 -7.54 10.44
N PHE A 108 3.81 -8.51 11.17
CA PHE A 108 3.68 -8.57 12.64
C PHE A 108 4.17 -7.30 13.34
N ARG A 109 5.19 -6.65 12.78
CA ARG A 109 5.71 -5.36 13.29
C ARG A 109 4.68 -4.24 13.18
N GLU A 110 3.86 -4.26 12.13
CA GLU A 110 2.77 -3.31 11.93
C GLU A 110 1.55 -3.68 12.78
N LEU A 111 1.16 -4.97 12.84
CA LEU A 111 0.07 -5.44 13.68
C LEU A 111 0.29 -5.11 15.17
N TYR A 112 1.53 -5.23 15.67
CA TYR A 112 1.87 -4.85 17.03
C TYR A 112 1.48 -3.40 17.38
N ARG A 113 1.51 -2.49 16.39
CA ARG A 113 1.18 -1.06 16.57
C ARG A 113 -0.31 -0.78 16.72
N ILE A 114 -1.16 -1.77 16.41
CA ILE A 114 -2.63 -1.73 16.55
C ILE A 114 -3.14 -2.89 17.41
N LYS A 115 -2.28 -3.47 18.25
CA LYS A 115 -2.57 -4.67 19.05
C LYS A 115 -3.85 -4.59 19.88
N ALA A 116 -4.24 -3.40 20.31
CA ALA A 116 -5.48 -3.15 21.07
C ALA A 116 -6.76 -3.45 20.27
N HIS A 117 -6.68 -3.51 18.94
CA HIS A 117 -7.82 -3.67 18.05
C HIS A 117 -7.93 -5.08 17.44
N LEU A 118 -6.86 -5.88 17.48
CA LEU A 118 -6.77 -7.14 16.74
C LEU A 118 -7.79 -8.20 17.20
N ALA A 119 -8.20 -8.16 18.47
CA ALA A 119 -9.19 -9.09 19.03
C ALA A 119 -10.63 -8.61 18.88
N HIS A 120 -10.85 -7.43 18.27
CA HIS A 120 -12.20 -6.91 18.07
C HIS A 120 -12.94 -7.77 17.03
N PRO A 121 -14.19 -8.21 17.27
CA PRO A 121 -14.91 -9.12 16.35
C PRO A 121 -15.12 -8.54 14.95
N ASN A 122 -15.20 -7.21 14.85
CA ASN A 122 -15.33 -6.50 13.58
C ASN A 122 -13.99 -6.20 12.88
N PHE A 123 -12.85 -6.61 13.44
CA PHE A 123 -11.55 -6.41 12.79
C PHE A 123 -11.23 -7.58 11.86
N SER A 124 -10.77 -7.27 10.66
CA SER A 124 -10.22 -8.26 9.73
C SER A 124 -8.96 -7.73 9.08
N LEU A 125 -8.08 -8.64 8.67
CA LEU A 125 -6.87 -8.34 7.93
C LEU A 125 -6.95 -9.09 6.61
N LEU A 126 -6.64 -8.41 5.51
CA LEU A 126 -6.47 -9.00 4.19
C LEU A 126 -5.04 -8.72 3.72
N ILE A 127 -4.24 -9.74 3.48
CA ILE A 127 -2.88 -9.60 2.94
C ILE A 127 -2.91 -9.90 1.45
N LEU A 128 -2.57 -8.90 0.64
CA LEU A 128 -2.43 -9.07 -0.80
C LEU A 128 -0.95 -9.29 -1.14
N LEU A 129 -0.61 -10.50 -1.56
CA LEU A 129 0.71 -10.84 -2.08
C LEU A 129 0.78 -10.44 -3.56
N ILE A 130 1.55 -9.39 -3.86
CA ILE A 130 1.55 -8.74 -5.18
C ILE A 130 2.96 -8.76 -5.76
N ASP A 131 3.11 -9.28 -6.98
CA ASP A 131 4.30 -9.08 -7.79
C ASP A 131 4.33 -7.62 -8.26
N LEU A 132 5.43 -6.90 -8.04
CA LEU A 132 5.48 -5.46 -8.32
C LEU A 132 6.84 -4.94 -8.77
N GLU A 133 6.83 -3.81 -9.45
CA GLU A 133 8.01 -2.99 -9.70
C GLU A 133 8.16 -1.92 -8.62
N GLU A 134 9.38 -1.68 -8.16
CA GLU A 134 9.71 -0.58 -7.25
C GLU A 134 10.75 0.33 -7.90
N TYR A 135 10.30 1.56 -8.14
CA TYR A 135 11.08 2.61 -8.75
C TYR A 135 11.80 3.41 -7.66
N ARG A 136 13.12 3.50 -7.77
CA ARG A 136 13.98 4.21 -6.79
C ARG A 136 14.85 5.23 -7.48
N LEU A 137 15.12 6.33 -6.81
CA LEU A 137 16.01 7.37 -7.33
C LEU A 137 17.47 6.99 -7.04
N LEU A 138 18.38 7.23 -7.97
CA LEU A 138 19.84 7.18 -7.75
C LEU A 138 20.31 8.43 -6.99
N ASN A 139 19.83 8.58 -5.76
CA ASN A 139 20.11 9.70 -4.86
C ASN A 139 20.59 9.27 -3.48
N GLY A 140 21.03 8.02 -3.36
CA GLY A 140 21.64 7.48 -2.15
C GLY A 140 23.04 8.04 -1.90
N TRP A 141 23.51 7.86 -0.67
CA TRP A 141 24.80 8.36 -0.20
C TRP A 141 26.01 7.46 -0.52
N SER A 142 25.78 6.24 -1.05
CA SER A 142 26.86 5.35 -1.50
C SER A 142 27.43 5.76 -2.85
N ASP A 143 28.62 5.25 -3.20
CA ASP A 143 29.28 5.51 -4.49
C ASP A 143 28.40 5.16 -5.69
N ASP A 144 27.65 4.06 -5.60
CA ASP A 144 26.68 3.65 -6.63
C ASP A 144 25.33 4.38 -6.54
N ARG A 145 25.19 5.32 -5.59
CA ARG A 145 24.00 6.12 -5.27
C ARG A 145 22.77 5.31 -4.87
N LYS A 146 22.92 4.05 -4.43
CA LYS A 146 21.78 3.17 -4.09
C LYS A 146 21.44 3.12 -2.60
N LYS A 147 22.43 3.16 -1.70
CA LYS A 147 22.18 3.07 -0.24
C LYS A 147 21.56 4.37 0.27
N GLY A 148 20.49 4.25 1.05
CA GLY A 148 19.72 5.42 1.52
C GLY A 148 18.85 6.08 0.45
N SER A 149 18.78 5.52 -0.76
CA SER A 149 17.96 6.06 -1.85
C SER A 149 16.48 6.19 -1.49
N HIS A 150 15.82 7.17 -2.10
CA HIS A 150 14.38 7.36 -1.97
C HIS A 150 13.60 6.44 -2.92
N ARG A 151 12.49 5.87 -2.42
CA ARG A 151 11.53 5.13 -3.23
C ARG A 151 10.52 6.08 -3.87
N SER A 152 10.62 6.23 -5.19
CA SER A 152 9.70 7.03 -5.98
C SER A 152 8.31 6.42 -5.98
N ASP A 153 8.15 5.20 -6.48
CA ASP A 153 6.83 4.56 -6.59
C ASP A 153 6.89 3.03 -6.56
N ARG A 154 5.72 2.40 -6.52
CA ARG A 154 5.52 0.96 -6.69
C ARG A 154 4.36 0.70 -7.64
N LEU A 155 4.60 -0.10 -8.67
CA LEU A 155 3.60 -0.49 -9.66
C LEU A 155 3.28 -1.99 -9.51
N PRO A 156 2.05 -2.37 -9.14
CA PRO A 156 1.58 -3.75 -9.18
C PRO A 156 1.68 -4.32 -10.60
N LEU A 157 2.10 -5.58 -10.70
CA LEU A 157 2.14 -6.34 -11.95
C LEU A 157 1.11 -7.47 -11.94
N ALA A 158 1.04 -8.24 -10.84
CA ALA A 158 0.13 -9.36 -10.70
C ALA A 158 -0.21 -9.61 -9.23
N LEU A 159 -1.43 -10.11 -8.98
CA LEU A 159 -1.81 -10.66 -7.69
C LEU A 159 -1.41 -12.14 -7.65
N GLU A 160 -0.58 -12.51 -6.69
CA GLU A 160 -0.14 -13.90 -6.51
C GLU A 160 -1.09 -14.67 -5.58
N SER A 161 -1.53 -14.04 -4.48
CA SER A 161 -2.50 -14.65 -3.57
C SER A 161 -3.12 -13.65 -2.59
N GLU A 162 -4.20 -14.07 -1.95
CA GLU A 162 -4.87 -13.39 -0.84
C GLU A 162 -4.81 -14.28 0.40
N LEU A 163 -4.44 -13.70 1.55
CA LEU A 163 -4.38 -14.38 2.85
C LEU A 163 -5.19 -13.64 3.91
#